data_AF-A0A2E7CKE9-F1
#
_entry.id   AF-A0A2E7CKE9-F1
#
_cell.length_a   1.000
_cell.length_b   1.000
_cell.length_c   1.000
_cell.angle_alpha   90.00
_cell.angle_beta   90.00
_cell.angle_gamma   90.00
#
_symmetry.space_group_name_H-M   'P 1'
#
loop_
_entity.id
_entity.type
_entity.pdbx_description
1 polymer ?
#
loop_
_entity_poly.entity_id
_entity_poly.type
_entity_poly.pdbx_seq_one_letter_code
_entity_poly.pdbx_strand_id
1 'polypeptide(L)'
;MAFFAMTSCVSEAPTTTKGGNSCSNSADCEEGTLCLDDGSVKECVEVDCITSTDCAFQHYCTSEFECVIGCEQDVDCQAGEQCNLTTGACEAYGCRSTDLDCSIGEICNVPTGTCVDDTTPRCSLCSSDDVYFSPPSTGICLVDSYEGSCTVDIFASQQGCFSGEVCFPNDVQAFIDAGSVFDLTPLPGTCVVMSNYLYCSQAEDCPRGFSCTSIPYTDGTFSDPVCVGDCGYFRDEGYY
;
A
#
# COMPACT_ATOMS: atom_id res chain seq x y z
N MET A 1 -8.38 39.71 -30.07
CA MET A 1 -7.62 38.79 -30.93
C MET A 1 -6.27 39.41 -31.19
N ALA A 2 -5.24 39.01 -30.43
CA ALA A 2 -3.88 39.49 -30.59
C ALA A 2 -3.05 38.35 -31.21
N PHE A 3 -2.52 38.58 -32.41
CA PHE A 3 -1.62 37.65 -33.11
C PHE A 3 -0.20 37.87 -32.58
N PHE A 4 0.35 36.87 -31.90
CA PHE A 4 1.78 36.80 -31.58
C PHE A 4 2.51 36.14 -32.75
N ALA A 5 3.39 36.89 -33.42
CA ALA A 5 4.30 36.37 -34.42
C ALA A 5 5.52 35.77 -33.71
N MET A 6 5.73 34.46 -33.84
CA MET A 6 6.93 33.78 -33.37
C MET A 6 8.02 33.89 -34.43
N THR A 7 9.04 34.69 -34.14
CA THR A 7 10.24 34.84 -34.97
C THR A 7 11.16 33.67 -34.68
N SER A 8 11.34 32.78 -35.66
CA SER A 8 12.26 31.64 -35.57
C SER A 8 13.69 32.12 -35.84
N CYS A 9 14.60 31.91 -34.89
CA CYS A 9 16.04 32.00 -35.15
C CYS A 9 16.47 30.72 -35.88
N VAL A 10 16.77 30.85 -37.18
CA VAL A 10 17.53 29.84 -37.91
C VAL A 10 19.00 30.16 -37.72
N SER A 11 19.65 29.40 -36.85
CA SER A 11 21.10 29.38 -36.71
C SER A 11 21.64 28.50 -37.84
N GLU A 12 22.33 29.08 -38.81
CA GLU A 12 23.08 28.31 -39.80
C GLU A 12 24.26 27.63 -39.09
N ALA A 13 24.18 26.31 -38.93
CA ALA A 13 25.25 25.52 -38.36
C ALA A 13 26.45 25.51 -39.33
N PRO A 14 27.69 25.66 -38.84
CA PRO A 14 28.87 25.48 -39.67
C PRO A 14 28.93 24.02 -40.15
N THR A 15 28.85 23.82 -41.46
CA THR A 15 29.17 22.55 -42.13
C THR A 15 30.67 22.31 -42.04
N THR A 16 31.14 21.89 -40.87
CA THR A 16 32.49 21.36 -40.70
C THR A 16 32.47 19.95 -41.28
N THR A 17 33.15 19.77 -42.40
CA THR A 17 33.39 18.47 -43.02
C THR A 17 34.16 17.60 -42.02
N LYS A 18 33.43 16.78 -41.26
CA LYS A 18 33.94 15.71 -40.38
C LYS A 18 34.55 14.65 -41.29
N GLY A 19 35.87 14.66 -41.41
CA GLY A 19 36.56 13.91 -42.47
C GLY A 19 38.00 13.55 -42.13
N GLY A 20 38.30 13.40 -40.85
CA GLY A 20 39.54 12.80 -40.37
C GLY A 20 39.26 12.04 -39.08
N ASN A 21 39.76 10.81 -38.96
CA ASN A 21 39.62 10.01 -37.76
C ASN A 21 40.24 10.67 -36.52
N SER A 22 41.05 11.72 -36.68
CA SER A 22 41.67 12.45 -35.59
C SER A 22 40.73 13.43 -34.91
N CYS A 23 40.71 13.44 -33.58
CA CYS A 23 39.88 14.33 -32.77
C CYS A 23 40.69 15.04 -31.68
N SER A 24 40.20 16.20 -31.20
CA SER A 24 40.76 16.86 -30.02
C SER A 24 39.95 16.54 -28.77
N ASN A 25 38.62 16.42 -28.92
CA ASN A 25 37.67 16.00 -27.91
C ASN A 25 36.44 15.33 -28.58
N SER A 26 35.54 14.74 -27.78
CA SER A 26 34.39 14.00 -28.32
C SER A 26 33.37 14.84 -29.09
N ALA A 27 33.38 16.17 -28.97
CA ALA A 27 32.51 17.03 -29.79
C ALA A 27 32.96 17.08 -31.27
N ASP A 28 34.22 16.69 -31.55
CA ASP A 28 34.75 16.56 -32.92
C ASP A 28 34.28 15.27 -33.61
N CYS A 29 33.74 14.31 -32.85
CA CYS A 29 33.38 12.96 -33.28
C CYS A 29 31.88 12.81 -33.60
N GLU A 30 31.53 11.94 -34.54
CA GLU A 30 30.14 11.65 -34.94
C GLU A 30 29.32 11.06 -33.79
N GLU A 31 27.99 11.17 -33.88
CA GLU A 31 27.11 10.57 -32.87
C GLU A 31 27.38 9.06 -32.80
N GLY A 32 27.49 8.51 -31.59
CA GLY A 32 27.93 7.12 -31.37
C GLY A 32 29.44 6.88 -31.42
N THR A 33 30.27 7.94 -31.48
CA THR A 33 31.73 7.81 -31.43
C THR A 33 32.36 8.69 -30.34
N LEU A 34 33.42 8.20 -29.70
CA LEU A 34 34.14 8.90 -28.64
C LEU A 34 35.59 9.19 -29.07
N CYS A 35 36.11 10.34 -28.68
CA CYS A 35 37.52 10.66 -28.89
C CYS A 35 38.39 9.96 -27.84
N LEU A 36 39.02 8.86 -28.22
CA LEU A 36 39.92 8.09 -27.36
C LEU A 36 41.38 8.44 -27.64
N ASP A 37 42.16 8.55 -26.57
CA ASP A 37 43.61 8.80 -26.62
C ASP A 37 44.34 7.51 -26.27
N ASP A 38 44.94 6.84 -27.26
CA ASP A 38 45.74 5.63 -27.06
C ASP A 38 47.20 5.94 -26.65
N GLY A 39 47.53 7.22 -26.44
CA GLY A 39 48.86 7.72 -26.13
C GLY A 39 49.72 8.07 -27.35
N SER A 40 49.28 7.76 -28.56
CA SER A 40 49.98 8.03 -29.82
C SER A 40 49.14 8.87 -30.78
N VAL A 41 47.84 8.59 -30.89
CA VAL A 41 46.88 9.29 -31.75
C VAL A 41 45.55 9.39 -31.01
N LYS A 42 44.92 10.57 -31.07
CA LYS A 42 43.53 10.73 -30.64
C LYS A 42 42.61 10.43 -31.79
N GLU A 43 41.80 9.40 -31.68
CA GLU A 43 40.87 9.02 -32.74
C GLU A 43 39.43 8.84 -32.28
N CYS A 44 38.48 9.10 -33.19
CA CYS A 44 37.08 8.82 -32.98
C CYS A 44 36.84 7.32 -33.15
N VAL A 45 36.50 6.64 -32.06
CA VAL A 45 36.20 5.21 -32.03
C VAL A 45 34.71 5.03 -31.81
N GLU A 46 34.11 4.08 -32.52
CA GLU A 46 32.71 3.68 -32.33
C GLU A 46 32.56 2.99 -30.97
N VAL A 47 31.56 3.41 -30.20
CA VAL A 47 31.27 2.90 -28.86
C VAL A 47 29.79 2.57 -28.76
N ASP A 48 29.44 1.56 -27.95
CA ASP A 48 28.03 1.21 -27.73
C ASP A 48 27.33 2.25 -26.84
N CYS A 49 28.08 2.88 -25.92
CA CYS A 49 27.56 3.87 -25.00
C CYS A 49 28.63 4.88 -24.56
N ILE A 50 28.18 6.06 -24.15
CA ILE A 50 29.02 7.08 -23.47
C ILE A 50 28.63 7.13 -21.98
N THR A 51 27.35 6.91 -21.71
CA THR A 51 26.72 6.91 -20.39
C THR A 51 25.66 5.81 -20.34
N SER A 52 25.26 5.37 -19.15
CA SER A 52 24.21 4.36 -19.00
C SER A 52 22.87 4.77 -19.61
N THR A 53 22.61 6.07 -19.82
CA THR A 53 21.39 6.53 -20.50
C THR A 53 21.37 6.23 -22.00
N ASP A 54 22.52 5.87 -22.59
CA ASP A 54 22.62 5.42 -23.97
C ASP A 54 22.25 3.94 -24.14
N CYS A 55 22.23 3.18 -23.03
CA CYS A 55 21.89 1.77 -23.01
C CYS A 55 20.37 1.53 -22.86
N ALA A 56 19.94 0.30 -23.16
CA ALA A 56 18.59 -0.13 -22.85
C ALA A 56 18.36 -0.21 -21.33
N PHE A 57 17.10 -0.22 -20.88
CA PHE A 57 16.79 -0.46 -19.46
C PHE A 57 17.43 -1.75 -18.96
N GLN A 58 17.84 -1.77 -17.68
CA GLN A 58 18.56 -2.87 -17.04
C GLN A 58 19.93 -3.17 -17.69
N HIS A 59 20.50 -2.17 -18.36
CA HIS A 59 21.87 -2.19 -18.83
C HIS A 59 22.56 -0.91 -18.35
N TYR A 60 23.87 -1.00 -18.16
CA TYR A 60 24.70 0.16 -17.84
C TYR A 60 25.94 0.18 -18.72
N CYS A 61 26.56 1.36 -18.83
CA CYS A 61 27.74 1.55 -19.64
C CYS A 61 29.01 1.25 -18.84
N THR A 62 29.81 0.29 -19.29
CA THR A 62 31.07 -0.06 -18.62
C THR A 62 32.18 0.95 -18.91
N SER A 63 33.31 0.83 -18.22
CA SER A 63 34.53 1.59 -18.53
C SER A 63 35.10 1.32 -19.92
N GLU A 64 34.73 0.19 -20.52
CA GLU A 64 35.10 -0.21 -21.87
C GLU A 64 34.11 0.32 -22.93
N PHE A 65 33.12 1.12 -22.52
CA PHE A 65 32.08 1.69 -23.37
C PHE A 65 31.17 0.65 -24.03
N GLU A 66 30.94 -0.47 -23.33
CA GLU A 66 30.01 -1.53 -23.73
C GLU A 66 28.74 -1.48 -22.85
N CYS A 67 27.57 -1.68 -23.45
CA CYS A 67 26.33 -1.85 -22.69
C CYS A 67 26.22 -3.29 -22.19
N VAL A 68 26.27 -3.48 -20.87
CA VAL A 68 26.15 -4.82 -20.25
C VAL A 68 24.89 -4.89 -19.38
N ILE A 69 24.32 -6.09 -19.26
CA ILE A 69 23.15 -6.34 -18.39
C ILE A 69 23.56 -6.10 -16.93
N GLY A 70 22.77 -5.31 -16.21
CA GLY A 70 22.97 -4.99 -14.80
C GLY A 70 22.71 -3.52 -14.51
N CYS A 71 23.32 -3.03 -13.43
CA CYS A 71 23.24 -1.65 -13.02
C CYS A 71 24.48 -1.22 -12.23
N GLU A 72 24.77 0.08 -12.24
CA GLU A 72 25.69 0.76 -11.32
C GLU A 72 24.97 1.71 -10.37
N GLN A 73 23.76 2.13 -10.73
CA GLN A 73 22.93 3.06 -9.99
C GLN A 73 21.44 2.83 -10.29
N ASP A 74 20.57 3.30 -9.40
CA ASP A 74 19.12 3.08 -9.49
C ASP A 74 18.50 3.56 -10.81
N VAL A 75 19.09 4.58 -11.45
CA VAL A 75 18.58 5.12 -12.73
C VAL A 75 18.79 4.17 -13.91
N ASP A 76 19.63 3.14 -13.76
CA ASP A 76 19.86 2.10 -14.77
C ASP A 76 18.74 1.03 -14.75
N CYS A 77 17.96 0.99 -13.67
CA CYS A 77 16.89 0.02 -13.44
C CYS A 77 15.52 0.53 -13.88
N GLN A 78 14.53 -0.37 -14.01
CA GLN A 78 13.17 0.04 -14.34
C GLN A 78 12.49 0.76 -13.17
N ALA A 79 11.42 1.49 -13.47
CA ALA A 79 10.57 2.05 -12.44
C ALA A 79 10.02 0.93 -11.53
N GLY A 80 10.31 1.01 -10.24
CA GLY A 80 9.98 -0.05 -9.28
C GLY A 80 11.17 -0.96 -8.92
N GLU A 81 12.35 -0.74 -9.49
CA GLU A 81 13.57 -1.49 -9.20
C GLU A 81 14.71 -0.58 -8.71
N GLN A 82 15.64 -1.16 -7.94
CA GLN A 82 16.82 -0.52 -7.39
C GLN A 82 18.07 -1.30 -7.77
N CYS A 83 19.21 -0.61 -7.81
CA CYS A 83 20.45 -1.29 -8.10
C CYS A 83 21.02 -1.94 -6.83
N ASN A 84 21.11 -3.26 -6.82
CA ASN A 84 21.88 -3.96 -5.80
C ASN A 84 23.36 -3.87 -6.14
N LEU A 85 24.06 -2.90 -5.54
CA LEU A 85 25.49 -2.65 -5.76
C LEU A 85 26.40 -3.83 -5.41
N THR A 86 25.90 -4.84 -4.67
CA THR A 86 26.68 -6.04 -4.34
C THR A 86 26.61 -7.07 -5.47
N THR A 87 25.45 -7.24 -6.09
CA THR A 87 25.23 -8.21 -7.17
C THR A 87 25.38 -7.60 -8.57
N GLY A 88 25.30 -6.26 -8.68
CA GLY A 88 25.25 -5.52 -9.95
C GLY A 88 23.92 -5.71 -10.69
N ALA A 89 22.87 -6.18 -10.00
CA ALA A 89 21.58 -6.51 -10.60
C ALA A 89 20.49 -5.55 -10.13
N CYS A 90 19.53 -5.27 -11.02
CA CYS A 90 18.30 -4.60 -10.67
C CYS A 90 17.39 -5.55 -9.89
N GLU A 91 16.97 -5.13 -8.71
CA GLU A 91 16.06 -5.87 -7.83
C GLU A 91 14.85 -5.00 -7.53
N ALA A 92 13.67 -5.59 -7.33
CA ALA A 92 12.49 -4.82 -6.96
C ALA A 92 12.77 -3.95 -5.70
N TYR A 93 12.30 -2.71 -5.71
CA TYR A 93 12.34 -1.90 -4.49
C TYR A 93 11.60 -2.63 -3.38
N GLY A 94 12.18 -2.61 -2.19
CA GLY A 94 11.42 -2.90 -0.99
C GLY A 94 10.30 -1.90 -0.79
N CYS A 95 9.36 -2.23 0.09
CA CYS A 95 8.31 -1.30 0.48
C CYS A 95 8.90 -0.03 1.13
N ARG A 96 8.26 1.11 0.91
CA ARG A 96 8.58 2.42 1.49
C ARG A 96 7.39 3.04 2.20
N SER A 97 6.18 2.68 1.77
CA SER A 97 4.91 3.09 2.32
C SER A 97 3.98 1.88 2.38
N THR A 98 3.38 1.65 3.55
CA THR A 98 2.36 0.62 3.72
C THR A 98 1.22 0.78 2.71
N ASP A 99 0.76 2.00 2.49
CA ASP A 99 -0.43 2.24 1.67
C ASP A 99 -0.20 2.03 0.18
N LEU A 100 1.02 2.29 -0.30
CA LEU A 100 1.35 2.25 -1.72
C LEU A 100 1.97 0.92 -2.14
N ASP A 101 2.79 0.32 -1.27
CA ASP A 101 3.68 -0.77 -1.66
C ASP A 101 3.26 -2.14 -1.12
N CYS A 102 2.43 -2.19 -0.06
CA CYS A 102 2.00 -3.42 0.57
C CYS A 102 0.56 -3.79 0.23
N SER A 103 0.25 -5.08 0.33
CA SER A 103 -1.11 -5.59 0.14
C SER A 103 -2.01 -5.17 1.31
N ILE A 104 -3.32 -5.27 1.10
CA ILE A 104 -4.26 -5.23 2.23
C ILE A 104 -3.86 -6.36 3.18
N GLY A 105 -3.72 -6.05 4.48
CA GLY A 105 -3.23 -7.04 5.44
C GLY A 105 -1.78 -6.88 5.84
N GLU A 106 -1.02 -6.02 5.19
CA GLU A 106 0.42 -5.91 5.42
C GLU A 106 0.81 -4.50 5.86
N ILE A 107 1.88 -4.40 6.65
CA ILE A 107 2.56 -3.16 7.01
C ILE A 107 3.95 -3.17 6.40
N CYS A 108 4.37 -2.02 5.87
CA CYS A 108 5.73 -1.86 5.41
C CYS A 108 6.72 -1.74 6.57
N ASN A 109 7.64 -2.70 6.69
CA ASN A 109 8.83 -2.56 7.52
C ASN A 109 9.89 -1.75 6.74
N VAL A 110 9.82 -0.42 6.85
CA VAL A 110 10.70 0.51 6.11
C VAL A 110 12.20 0.19 6.30
N PRO A 111 12.70 -0.13 7.51
CA PRO A 111 14.10 -0.54 7.69
C PRO A 111 14.55 -1.74 6.85
N THR A 112 13.68 -2.74 6.64
CA THR A 112 14.00 -3.93 5.86
C THR A 112 13.51 -3.86 4.43
N GLY A 113 12.62 -2.92 4.11
CA GLY A 113 11.93 -2.83 2.83
C GLY A 113 10.97 -4.00 2.57
N THR A 114 10.47 -4.67 3.61
CA THR A 114 9.59 -5.84 3.44
C THR A 114 8.20 -5.57 3.97
N CYS A 115 7.18 -5.93 3.20
CA CYS A 115 5.82 -6.03 3.71
C CYS A 115 5.71 -7.22 4.66
N VAL A 116 5.10 -7.00 5.83
CA VAL A 116 4.89 -8.02 6.86
C VAL A 116 3.43 -8.01 7.29
N ASP A 117 2.89 -9.16 7.67
CA ASP A 117 1.50 -9.26 8.15
C ASP A 117 1.25 -8.28 9.30
N ASP A 118 0.16 -7.54 9.16
CA ASP A 118 -0.37 -6.67 10.19
C ASP A 118 -1.12 -7.51 11.23
N THR A 119 -0.56 -7.58 12.43
CA THR A 119 -1.13 -8.35 13.55
C THR A 119 -2.07 -7.53 14.42
N THR A 120 -2.35 -6.28 14.03
CA THR A 120 -3.29 -5.45 14.77
C THR A 120 -4.70 -5.98 14.53
N PRO A 121 -5.44 -6.39 15.56
CA PRO A 121 -6.79 -6.94 15.38
C PRO A 121 -7.71 -5.83 14.88
N ARG A 122 -8.13 -5.91 13.62
CA ARG A 122 -9.05 -4.95 13.00
C ARG A 122 -10.03 -5.74 12.15
N CYS A 123 -11.31 -5.40 12.24
CA CYS A 123 -12.37 -6.24 11.69
C CYS A 123 -12.39 -7.67 12.25
N SER A 124 -11.65 -7.92 13.35
CA SER A 124 -11.76 -9.15 14.11
C SER A 124 -13.15 -9.25 14.70
N LEU A 125 -13.72 -10.45 14.68
CA LEU A 125 -15.04 -10.69 15.24
C LEU A 125 -14.99 -10.46 16.76
N CYS A 126 -15.90 -9.62 17.24
CA CYS A 126 -16.12 -9.43 18.66
C CYS A 126 -17.12 -10.46 19.17
N SER A 127 -16.87 -10.96 20.37
CA SER A 127 -17.87 -11.63 21.17
C SER A 127 -18.74 -10.61 21.90
N SER A 128 -19.87 -11.06 22.41
CA SER A 128 -20.66 -10.24 23.33
C SER A 128 -19.90 -9.83 24.59
N ASP A 129 -18.99 -10.67 25.06
CA ASP A 129 -18.24 -10.39 26.28
C ASP A 129 -17.26 -9.22 26.09
N ASP A 130 -16.74 -9.06 24.86
CA ASP A 130 -15.87 -7.93 24.50
C ASP A 130 -16.63 -6.59 24.54
N VAL A 131 -17.94 -6.62 24.33
CA VAL A 131 -18.81 -5.43 24.40
C VAL A 131 -19.09 -5.05 25.85
N TYR A 132 -19.41 -6.03 26.69
CA TYR A 132 -19.93 -5.79 28.04
C TYR A 132 -18.86 -5.76 29.14
N PHE A 133 -17.82 -6.58 29.03
CA PHE A 133 -16.90 -6.85 30.14
C PHE A 133 -15.48 -6.41 29.90
N SER A 134 -15.03 -6.32 28.64
CA SER A 134 -13.65 -5.99 28.34
C SER A 134 -13.50 -5.37 26.96
N PRO A 135 -13.81 -4.06 26.80
CA PRO A 135 -13.52 -3.40 25.52
C PRO A 135 -12.03 -3.59 25.21
N PRO A 136 -11.68 -4.03 23.99
CA PRO A 136 -10.30 -4.24 23.62
C PRO A 136 -9.52 -2.95 23.83
N SER A 137 -8.31 -3.05 24.39
CA SER A 137 -7.50 -1.88 24.75
C SER A 137 -7.18 -0.96 23.58
N THR A 138 -7.36 -1.43 22.35
CA THR A 138 -7.04 -0.74 21.11
C THR A 138 -8.27 -0.30 20.31
N GLY A 139 -9.50 -0.64 20.73
CA GLY A 139 -10.68 -0.38 19.91
C GLY A 139 -12.03 -0.51 20.61
N ILE A 140 -13.08 -0.55 19.79
CA ILE A 140 -14.47 -0.73 20.19
C ILE A 140 -15.13 -1.81 19.32
N CYS A 141 -16.08 -2.54 19.89
CA CYS A 141 -16.89 -3.50 19.16
C CYS A 141 -18.19 -2.85 18.69
N LEU A 142 -18.44 -2.87 17.38
CA LEU A 142 -19.61 -2.27 16.77
C LEU A 142 -20.37 -3.31 15.96
N VAL A 143 -21.68 -3.11 15.82
CA VAL A 143 -22.53 -3.96 14.98
C VAL A 143 -22.40 -3.52 13.53
N ASP A 144 -21.99 -4.45 12.67
CA ASP A 144 -21.73 -4.21 11.25
C ASP A 144 -22.95 -4.51 10.38
N SER A 145 -23.58 -5.65 10.65
CA SER A 145 -24.69 -6.15 9.87
C SER A 145 -25.72 -6.85 10.75
N TYR A 146 -26.95 -6.88 10.25
CA TYR A 146 -28.08 -7.58 10.84
C TYR A 146 -28.55 -8.61 9.83
N GLU A 147 -28.41 -9.89 10.16
CA GLU A 147 -28.87 -10.98 9.30
C GLU A 147 -29.80 -11.92 10.07
N GLY A 148 -30.89 -12.34 9.43
CA GLY A 148 -31.76 -13.37 9.97
C GLY A 148 -32.44 -13.05 11.31
N SER A 149 -32.92 -14.11 11.94
CA SER A 149 -33.58 -14.08 13.24
C SER A 149 -33.08 -15.27 14.03
N CYS A 150 -32.92 -15.08 15.33
CA CYS A 150 -32.40 -16.11 16.22
C CYS A 150 -33.21 -16.17 17.49
N THR A 151 -32.89 -17.17 18.30
CA THR A 151 -33.40 -17.23 19.66
C THR A 151 -32.29 -17.50 20.65
N VAL A 152 -32.35 -16.84 21.81
CA VAL A 152 -31.46 -17.09 22.95
C VAL A 152 -32.27 -17.73 24.07
N ASP A 153 -31.77 -18.82 24.65
CA ASP A 153 -32.36 -19.40 25.86
C ASP A 153 -31.76 -18.80 27.14
N ILE A 154 -32.33 -19.17 28.29
CA ILE A 154 -31.89 -18.68 29.61
C ILE A 154 -30.46 -19.10 30.00
N PHE A 155 -29.83 -20.00 29.23
CA PHE A 155 -28.44 -20.44 29.41
C PHE A 155 -27.49 -19.76 28.40
N ALA A 156 -27.96 -18.70 27.73
CA ALA A 156 -27.25 -18.02 26.64
C ALA A 156 -26.90 -18.95 25.46
N SER A 157 -27.63 -20.05 25.28
CA SER A 157 -27.52 -20.86 24.07
C SER A 157 -28.27 -20.16 22.94
N GLN A 158 -27.53 -19.79 21.88
CA GLN A 158 -28.10 -19.18 20.69
C GLN A 158 -28.43 -20.23 19.62
N GLN A 159 -29.59 -20.07 18.97
CA GLN A 159 -29.99 -20.83 17.79
C GLN A 159 -30.37 -19.89 16.66
N GLY A 160 -30.00 -20.24 15.42
CA GLY A 160 -30.41 -19.52 14.21
C GLY A 160 -29.33 -18.65 13.57
N CYS A 161 -28.24 -18.34 14.27
CA CYS A 161 -27.13 -17.56 13.73
C CYS A 161 -26.04 -18.44 13.11
N PHE A 162 -25.37 -17.91 12.08
CA PHE A 162 -24.22 -18.54 11.44
C PHE A 162 -22.94 -18.38 12.29
N SER A 163 -21.87 -19.05 11.87
CA SER A 163 -20.58 -18.99 12.56
C SER A 163 -20.03 -17.56 12.56
N GLY A 164 -19.81 -16.99 13.74
CA GLY A 164 -19.27 -15.63 13.91
C GLY A 164 -20.32 -14.55 14.20
N GLU A 165 -21.61 -14.91 14.18
CA GLU A 165 -22.70 -14.01 14.54
C GLU A 165 -23.11 -14.19 16.02
N VAL A 166 -23.58 -13.10 16.62
CA VAL A 166 -24.14 -13.06 17.97
C VAL A 166 -25.63 -12.80 17.89
N CYS A 167 -26.45 -13.54 18.63
CA CYS A 167 -27.88 -13.25 18.67
C CYS A 167 -28.18 -12.07 19.61
N PHE A 168 -28.65 -10.93 19.09
CA PHE A 168 -28.93 -9.72 19.86
C PHE A 168 -30.44 -9.42 19.97
N PRO A 169 -30.96 -8.98 21.13
CA PRO A 169 -30.24 -8.82 22.40
C PRO A 169 -29.94 -10.17 23.04
N ASN A 170 -28.74 -10.31 23.62
CA ASN A 170 -28.34 -11.49 24.40
C ASN A 170 -28.36 -11.23 25.92
N ASP A 171 -28.95 -10.11 26.34
CA ASP A 171 -28.97 -9.71 27.74
C ASP A 171 -29.99 -10.53 28.55
N VAL A 172 -29.54 -11.71 28.99
CA VAL A 172 -30.30 -12.58 29.89
C VAL A 172 -30.58 -11.87 31.23
N GLN A 173 -29.72 -10.93 31.65
CA GLN A 173 -29.87 -10.22 32.91
C GLN A 173 -31.04 -9.23 32.87
N ALA A 174 -31.20 -8.47 31.78
CA ALA A 174 -32.38 -7.63 31.57
C ALA A 174 -33.70 -8.43 31.65
N PHE A 175 -33.66 -9.71 31.27
CA PHE A 175 -34.81 -10.61 31.35
C PHE A 175 -35.06 -11.15 32.77
N ILE A 176 -33.99 -11.50 33.49
CA ILE A 176 -34.06 -11.84 34.93
C ILE A 176 -34.64 -10.66 35.71
N ASP A 177 -34.20 -9.44 35.40
CA ASP A 177 -34.64 -8.21 36.04
C ASP A 177 -36.11 -7.88 35.73
N ALA A 178 -36.63 -8.31 34.58
CA ALA A 178 -38.05 -8.22 34.22
C ALA A 178 -38.94 -9.23 34.96
N GLY A 179 -38.39 -10.12 35.79
CA GLY A 179 -39.13 -11.07 36.63
C GLY A 179 -39.69 -12.29 35.89
N SER A 180 -39.22 -12.55 34.67
CA SER A 180 -39.72 -13.61 33.78
C SER A 180 -38.99 -14.96 33.91
N VAL A 181 -38.42 -15.24 35.09
CA VAL A 181 -37.50 -16.37 35.34
C VAL A 181 -38.16 -17.76 35.18
N PHE A 182 -39.48 -17.85 35.02
CA PHE A 182 -40.20 -19.12 34.87
C PHE A 182 -40.65 -19.45 33.45
N ASP A 183 -40.47 -18.55 32.48
CA ASP A 183 -40.81 -18.82 31.09
C ASP A 183 -39.56 -19.31 30.35
N LEU A 184 -39.54 -20.61 30.02
CA LEU A 184 -38.46 -21.26 29.27
C LEU A 184 -38.55 -21.00 27.76
N THR A 185 -39.40 -20.07 27.33
CA THR A 185 -39.51 -19.73 25.91
C THR A 185 -38.24 -19.03 25.43
N PRO A 186 -37.61 -19.53 24.34
CA PRO A 186 -36.46 -18.86 23.73
C PRO A 186 -36.84 -17.44 23.29
N LEU A 187 -35.99 -16.48 23.60
CA LEU A 187 -36.24 -15.07 23.28
C LEU A 187 -35.90 -14.77 21.84
N PRO A 188 -36.81 -14.14 21.07
CA PRO A 188 -36.49 -13.74 19.71
C PRO A 188 -35.43 -12.64 19.71
N GLY A 189 -34.44 -12.81 18.84
CA GLY A 189 -33.41 -11.82 18.56
C GLY A 189 -33.10 -11.77 17.07
N THR A 190 -32.10 -10.97 16.72
CA THR A 190 -31.56 -10.81 15.37
C THR A 190 -30.08 -11.19 15.42
N CYS A 191 -29.60 -11.93 14.41
CA CYS A 191 -28.16 -12.21 14.36
C CYS A 191 -27.44 -10.95 13.92
N VAL A 192 -26.42 -10.59 14.70
CA VAL A 192 -25.57 -9.44 14.41
C VAL A 192 -24.15 -9.91 14.26
N VAL A 193 -23.45 -9.35 13.26
CA VAL A 193 -22.00 -9.45 13.19
C VAL A 193 -21.43 -8.26 13.92
N MET A 194 -20.56 -8.52 14.88
CA MET A 194 -19.84 -7.48 15.61
C MET A 194 -18.37 -7.54 15.25
N SER A 195 -17.79 -6.40 14.89
CA SER A 195 -16.38 -6.32 14.55
C SER A 195 -15.65 -5.30 15.40
N ASN A 196 -14.35 -5.51 15.57
CA ASN A 196 -13.48 -4.58 16.26
C ASN A 196 -13.00 -3.45 15.36
N TYR A 197 -13.17 -2.22 15.83
CA TYR A 197 -12.73 -1.01 15.18
C TYR A 197 -11.73 -0.26 16.06
N LEU A 198 -10.61 0.17 15.47
CA LEU A 198 -9.58 0.91 16.19
C LEU A 198 -9.99 2.36 16.41
N TYR A 199 -9.60 2.93 17.55
CA TYR A 199 -9.75 4.38 17.78
C TYR A 199 -8.82 5.18 16.87
N CYS A 200 -9.26 6.38 16.50
CA CYS A 200 -8.47 7.33 15.73
C CYS A 200 -8.68 8.76 16.24
N SER A 201 -7.67 9.59 16.08
CA SER A 201 -7.72 11.02 16.38
C SER A 201 -7.77 11.87 15.11
N GLN A 202 -7.25 11.34 14.00
CA GLN A 202 -7.18 11.99 12.68
C GLN A 202 -7.27 10.93 11.58
N ALA A 203 -7.45 11.37 10.33
CA ALA A 203 -7.67 10.47 9.19
C ALA A 203 -6.47 9.57 8.91
N GLU A 204 -5.26 10.08 9.16
CA GLU A 204 -3.98 9.40 8.94
C GLU A 204 -3.71 8.28 9.94
N ASP A 205 -4.46 8.23 11.05
CA ASP A 205 -4.35 7.13 12.02
C ASP A 205 -5.01 5.85 11.49
N CYS A 206 -5.90 5.98 10.50
CA CYS A 206 -6.61 4.85 9.94
C CYS A 206 -5.85 4.18 8.80
N PRO A 207 -5.80 2.83 8.80
CA PRO A 207 -5.17 2.09 7.72
C PRO A 207 -5.92 2.29 6.41
N ARG A 208 -5.26 1.96 5.29
CA ARG A 208 -5.82 2.05 3.95
C ARG A 208 -7.21 1.39 3.87
N GLY A 209 -8.16 2.16 3.34
CA GLY A 209 -9.54 1.71 3.14
C GLY A 209 -10.45 1.87 4.35
N PHE A 210 -9.95 2.44 5.44
CA PHE A 210 -10.74 2.86 6.59
C PHE A 210 -10.82 4.39 6.66
N SER A 211 -11.87 4.90 7.28
CA SER A 211 -12.08 6.33 7.48
C SER A 211 -12.34 6.63 8.95
N CYS A 212 -11.60 7.61 9.48
CA CYS A 212 -11.77 8.06 10.86
C CYS A 212 -13.12 8.77 11.02
N THR A 213 -14.07 8.10 11.67
CA THR A 213 -15.47 8.52 11.76
C THR A 213 -15.95 8.50 13.20
N SER A 214 -16.58 9.59 13.65
CA SER A 214 -17.29 9.63 14.94
C SER A 214 -18.67 9.00 14.79
N ILE A 215 -19.01 8.07 15.68
CA ILE A 215 -20.28 7.36 15.63
C ILE A 215 -21.23 7.99 16.65
N PRO A 216 -22.44 8.41 16.24
CA PRO A 216 -23.41 8.95 17.18
C PRO A 216 -24.01 7.81 18.01
N TYR A 217 -24.01 7.96 19.33
CA TYR A 217 -24.81 7.14 20.23
C TYR A 217 -26.29 7.46 20.09
N THR A 218 -27.15 6.54 20.55
CA THR A 218 -28.61 6.69 20.51
C THR A 218 -29.12 7.88 21.34
N ASP A 219 -28.34 8.37 22.30
CA ASP A 219 -28.64 9.55 23.11
C ASP A 219 -28.24 10.88 22.44
N GLY A 220 -27.65 10.82 21.24
CA GLY A 220 -27.18 11.98 20.48
C GLY A 220 -25.80 12.48 20.88
N THR A 221 -25.12 11.82 21.83
CA THR A 221 -23.69 12.05 22.10
C THR A 221 -22.84 11.34 21.04
N PHE A 222 -21.59 11.75 20.88
CA PHE A 222 -20.66 11.12 19.93
C PHE A 222 -19.69 10.20 20.68
N SER A 223 -19.42 9.04 20.10
CA SER A 223 -18.30 8.20 20.51
C SER A 223 -16.97 8.86 20.17
N ASP A 224 -15.91 8.35 20.78
CA ASP A 224 -14.57 8.58 20.24
C ASP A 224 -14.53 8.14 18.76
N PRO A 225 -13.83 8.87 17.89
CA PRO A 225 -13.75 8.50 16.48
C PRO A 225 -13.03 7.17 16.31
N VAL A 226 -13.48 6.39 15.34
CA VAL A 226 -12.94 5.06 15.04
C VAL A 226 -12.74 4.89 13.56
N CYS A 227 -11.79 4.03 13.20
CA CYS A 227 -11.48 3.71 11.81
C CYS A 227 -12.53 2.77 11.26
N VAL A 228 -13.53 3.29 10.56
CA VAL A 228 -14.63 2.50 9.98
C VAL A 228 -14.30 2.09 8.55
N GLY A 229 -14.57 0.84 8.20
CA GLY A 229 -14.35 0.26 6.87
C GLY A 229 -15.34 -0.89 6.61
N ASP A 230 -15.34 -1.45 5.40
CA ASP A 230 -16.15 -2.63 5.07
C ASP A 230 -15.50 -3.91 5.60
N CYS A 231 -15.75 -4.22 6.87
CA CYS A 231 -15.15 -5.40 7.52
C CYS A 231 -15.55 -6.73 6.88
N GLY A 232 -16.67 -6.79 6.14
CA GLY A 232 -17.02 -7.96 5.33
C GLY A 232 -16.00 -8.17 4.21
N TYR A 233 -15.79 -7.14 3.41
CA TYR A 233 -14.79 -7.14 2.34
C TYR A 233 -13.38 -7.44 2.86
N PHE A 234 -12.94 -6.76 3.93
CA PHE A 234 -11.59 -6.94 4.45
C PHE A 234 -11.32 -8.35 4.94
N ARG A 235 -12.31 -8.98 5.58
CA ARG A 235 -12.19 -10.37 6.04
C ARG A 235 -12.14 -11.36 4.88
N ASP A 236 -12.89 -11.11 3.81
CA ASP A 236 -12.86 -11.94 2.61
C ASP A 236 -11.49 -11.88 1.89
N GLU A 237 -10.79 -10.74 2.02
CA GLU A 237 -9.40 -10.56 1.55
C GLU A 237 -8.34 -11.10 2.55
N GLY A 238 -8.77 -11.75 3.64
CA GLY A 238 -7.87 -12.37 4.63
C GLY A 238 -7.34 -11.43 5.72
N TYR A 239 -8.03 -10.31 5.96
CA TYR A 239 -7.70 -9.38 7.04
C TYR A 239 -8.48 -9.72 8.33
N TYR A 240 -7.78 -9.85 9.46
CA TYR A 240 -8.36 -10.19 10.77
C TYR A 240 -7.61 -9.51 11.92
#